data_AF-A0AAW9LE31-F1
#
_entry.id   AF-A0AAW9LE31-F1
#
_cell.length_a   1.000
_cell.length_b   1.000
_cell.length_c   1.000
_cell.angle_alpha   90.00
_cell.angle_beta   90.00
_cell.angle_gamma   90.00
#
_symmetry.space_group_name_H-M   'P 1'
#
loop_
_entity.id
_entity.type
_entity.pdbx_description
1 polymer ?
#
loop_
_entity_poly.entity_id
_entity_poly.type
_entity_poly.pdbx_seq_one_letter_code
_entity_poly.pdbx_strand_id
1 'polypeptide(L)' 'MTEKQRTALETAYFGGYFAWPTRDSTAEDVAESLHVAPQTFHQHLRVAQAKLLDAFFTTDE' A
#
# COMPACT_ATOMS: atom_id res chain seq x y z
N MET A 1 5.47 -4.38 -10.77
CA MET A 1 5.35 -4.35 -9.29
C MET A 1 5.77 -5.70 -8.73
N THR A 2 6.40 -5.80 -7.56
CA THR A 2 6.72 -7.11 -6.93
C THR A 2 5.53 -7.63 -6.13
N GLU A 3 5.53 -8.93 -5.79
CA GLU A 3 4.45 -9.52 -4.98
C GLU A 3 4.30 -8.82 -3.62
N LYS A 4 5.38 -8.62 -2.88
CA LYS A 4 5.34 -7.92 -1.58
C LYS A 4 4.78 -6.49 -1.67
N GLN A 5 5.03 -5.80 -2.78
CA GLN A 5 4.49 -4.45 -3.04
C GLN A 5 2.99 -4.51 -3.33
N ARG A 6 2.56 -5.49 -4.12
CA ARG A 6 1.14 -5.77 -4.40
C ARG A 6 0.40 -6.12 -3.13
N THR A 7 0.89 -7.08 -2.36
CA THR A 7 0.27 -7.54 -1.11
C THR A 7 0.14 -6.39 -0.12
N ALA A 8 1.18 -5.57 0.06
CA ALA A 8 1.12 -4.40 0.94
C ALA A 8 0.04 -3.40 0.52
N LEU A 9 -0.07 -3.13 -0.78
CA LEU A 9 -1.07 -2.23 -1.32
C LEU A 9 -2.50 -2.78 -1.20
N GLU A 10 -2.71 -4.04 -1.55
CA GLU A 10 -4.02 -4.71 -1.46
C GLU A 10 -4.49 -4.80 0.00
N THR A 11 -3.60 -5.18 0.92
CA THR A 11 -3.92 -5.26 2.35
C THR A 11 -4.26 -3.88 2.92
N ALA A 12 -3.50 -2.84 2.55
CA ALA A 12 -3.84 -1.48 2.92
C ALA A 12 -5.21 -1.06 2.36
N TYR A 13 -5.46 -1.32 1.08
CA TYR A 13 -6.70 -0.92 0.41
C TYR A 13 -7.94 -1.61 1.01
N PHE A 14 -7.91 -2.94 1.10
CA PHE A 14 -9.03 -3.71 1.64
C PHE A 14 -9.15 -3.62 3.17
N GLY A 15 -8.05 -3.31 3.87
CA GLY A 15 -8.05 -3.03 5.31
C GLY A 15 -8.55 -1.63 5.68
N GLY A 16 -9.01 -0.83 4.72
CA GLY A 16 -9.52 0.52 5.01
C GLY A 16 -8.42 1.50 5.46
N TYR A 17 -7.15 1.22 5.14
CA TYR A 17 -6.03 2.14 5.35
C TYR A 17 -6.29 3.47 4.65
N PHE A 18 -6.95 3.48 3.49
CA PHE A 18 -7.23 4.70 2.74
C PHE A 18 -8.58 5.34 3.05
N ALA A 19 -9.35 4.80 4.01
CA ALA A 19 -10.66 5.33 4.36
C ALA A 19 -10.57 6.73 5.00
N TRP A 20 -11.61 7.54 4.76
CA TRP A 20 -11.77 8.90 5.28
C TRP A 20 -13.25 9.13 5.62
N PRO A 21 -13.61 9.80 6.74
CA PRO A 21 -12.77 10.60 7.65
C PRO A 21 -11.97 9.79 8.67
N THR A 22 -12.42 8.60 9.02
CA THR A 22 -11.71 7.67 9.91
C THR A 22 -11.16 6.51 9.09
N ARG A 23 -9.92 6.13 9.38
CA ARG A 23 -9.28 4.98 8.79
C ARG A 23 -9.65 3.75 9.61
N ASP A 24 -9.96 2.64 8.95
CA ASP A 24 -10.28 1.37 9.65
C ASP A 24 -9.00 0.60 10.05
N SER A 25 -7.86 0.95 9.45
CA SER A 25 -6.55 0.40 9.84
C SER A 25 -5.44 1.46 9.75
N THR A 26 -4.54 1.39 10.72
CA THR A 26 -3.31 2.18 10.78
C THR A 26 -2.19 1.52 9.95
N ALA A 27 -1.02 2.15 9.87
CA ALA A 27 0.14 1.52 9.23
C ALA A 27 0.68 0.36 10.06
N GLU A 28 0.56 0.50 11.38
CA GLU A 28 0.94 -0.48 12.38
C GLU A 28 0.07 -1.74 12.25
N ASP A 29 -1.26 -1.60 12.18
CA ASP A 29 -2.18 -2.73 12.02
C ASP A 29 -1.90 -3.52 10.73
N VAL A 30 -1.68 -2.80 9.62
CA VAL A 30 -1.38 -3.43 8.34
C VAL A 30 -0.01 -4.11 8.36
N ALA A 31 1.02 -3.47 8.93
CA ALA A 31 2.36 -4.04 9.03
C ALA A 31 2.37 -5.30 9.92
N GLU A 32 1.61 -5.29 11.02
CA GLU A 32 1.43 -6.45 11.89
C GLU A 32 0.79 -7.62 11.13
N SER A 33 -0.28 -7.38 10.38
CA SER A 33 -0.96 -8.42 9.57
C SER A 33 -0.05 -9.06 8.52
N LEU A 34 0.96 -8.31 8.04
CA LEU A 34 1.93 -8.77 7.06
C LEU A 34 3.21 -9.34 7.69
N HIS A 35 3.29 -9.35 9.02
CA HIS A 35 4.48 -9.76 9.79
C HIS A 35 5.76 -9.01 9.36
N VAL A 36 5.66 -7.70 9.17
CA VAL A 36 6.79 -6.82 8.84
C VAL A 36 6.84 -5.62 9.78
N ALA A 37 7.99 -4.93 9.82
CA ALA A 37 8.07 -3.65 10.51
C ALA A 37 7.26 -2.57 9.74
N PRO A 38 6.66 -1.58 10.43
CA PRO A 38 5.92 -0.48 9.78
C PRO A 38 6.73 0.26 8.70
N GLN A 39 8.03 0.44 8.92
CA GLN A 39 8.94 1.03 7.92
C GLN A 39 9.00 0.22 6.60
N THR A 40 8.96 -1.11 6.69
CA THR A 40 9.00 -2.02 5.53
C THR A 40 7.68 -1.95 4.78
N PHE A 41 6.56 -1.92 5.51
CA PHE A 41 5.24 -1.69 4.93
C PHE A 41 5.18 -0.35 4.17
N HIS A 42 5.61 0.75 4.78
CA HIS A 42 5.66 2.06 4.11
C HIS A 42 6.53 2.06 2.86
N GLN A 43 7.69 1.39 2.91
CA GLN A 43 8.55 1.25 1.73
C GLN A 43 7.83 0.50 0.59
N HIS A 44 7.20 -0.62 0.90
CA HIS A 44 6.46 -1.41 -0.08
C HIS A 44 5.27 -0.63 -0.65
N LEU A 45 4.49 0.02 0.21
CA LEU A 45 3.35 0.83 -0.18
C LEU A 45 3.77 1.99 -1.10
N ARG A 46 4.82 2.74 -0.74
CA ARG A 46 5.32 3.87 -1.52
C ARG A 46 5.76 3.44 -2.92
N VAL A 47 6.50 2.33 -3.03
CA VAL A 47 6.95 1.82 -4.33
C VAL A 47 5.78 1.27 -5.15
N ALA A 48 4.80 0.62 -4.51
CA ALA A 48 3.59 0.16 -5.18
C ALA A 48 2.78 1.34 -5.76
N GLN A 49 2.54 2.36 -4.94
CA GLN A 49 1.84 3.59 -5.34
C GLN A 49 2.58 4.31 -6.47
N ALA A 50 3.90 4.46 -6.39
CA ALA A 50 4.69 5.10 -7.45
C ALA A 50 4.53 4.35 -8.79
N LYS A 51 4.54 3.02 -8.79
CA LYS A 51 4.32 2.21 -10.00
C LYS A 51 2.90 2.31 -10.55
N LEU A 52 1.89 2.45 -9.67
CA LEU A 52 0.51 2.68 -10.12
C LEU A 52 0.34 4.06 -10.73
N LEU A 53 0.93 5.09 -10.11
CA LEU A 53 0.92 6.45 -10.64
C LEU A 53 1.65 6.51 -11.98
N ASP A 54 2.83 5.89 -12.08
CA ASP A 54 3.59 5.76 -13.32
C ASP A 54 2.73 5.13 -14.41
N ALA A 55 2.16 3.95 -14.16
CA ALA A 55 1.25 3.31 -15.11
C ALA A 55 0.06 4.21 -15.47
N PHE A 56 -0.60 4.84 -14.49
CA PHE A 56 -1.77 5.68 -14.74
C PHE A 56 -1.46 6.91 -15.60
N PHE A 57 -0.32 7.57 -15.37
CA PHE A 57 0.07 8.77 -16.10
C PHE A 57 0.86 8.51 -17.40
N THR A 58 1.43 7.31 -17.58
CA THR A 58 2.17 6.92 -18.80
C THR A 58 1.33 6.10 -19.78
N THR A 59 0.06 5.81 -19.47
CA THR A 59 -0.85 5.08 -20.37
C THR A 59 -1.45 5.97 -21.49
N ASP A 60 -0.98 7.22 -21.65
CA ASP A 60 -1.47 8.20 -22.65
C ASP A 60 -0.46 8.49 -23.79
N GLU A 61 0.27 7.46 -24.26
CA GLU A 61 0.99 7.45 -25.56
C GLU A 61 0.72 6.17 -26.37
#